data_AF-A0A2C9M3H2-F1
#
_entry.id   AF-A0A2C9M3H2-F1
#
_cell.length_a   1.000
_cell.length_b   1.000
_cell.length_c   1.000
_cell.angle_alpha   90.00
_cell.angle_beta   90.00
_cell.angle_gamma   90.00
#
_symmetry.space_group_name_H-M   'P 1'
#
loop_
_entity.id
_entity.type
_entity.pdbx_description
1 polymer ?
#
loop_
_entity_poly.entity_id
_entity_poly.type
_entity_poly.pdbx_seq_one_letter_code
_entity_poly.pdbx_strand_id
1 'polypeptide(L)'
;MAAGWVYPIGTMLKNNYIEITECNALVKAVASAFGHMCLPGSLTSLYNQYGNNPTSVCELCTGQNEGFCSTSDTFAGYDGAFRCVAEGKGQLAFVRHDIFDIIQSLANNSEISSISVDPAVNVCL
;
A
#
# COMPACT_ATOMS: atom_id res chain seq x y z
N MET A 1 9.55 -3.20 -4.00
CA MET A 1 9.27 -1.85 -4.54
C MET A 1 8.54 -1.86 -5.88
N ALA A 2 9.02 -2.57 -6.92
CA ALA A 2 8.39 -2.50 -8.25
C ALA A 2 6.92 -2.96 -8.31
N ALA A 3 6.59 -4.14 -7.77
CA ALA A 3 5.23 -4.67 -7.83
C ALA A 3 4.27 -4.02 -6.81
N GLY A 4 4.79 -3.55 -5.66
CA GLY A 4 3.98 -2.93 -4.61
C GLY A 4 3.58 -1.49 -4.91
N TRP A 5 4.43 -0.72 -5.60
CA TRP A 5 4.19 0.71 -5.82
C TRP A 5 4.32 1.13 -7.28
N VAL A 6 5.50 0.93 -7.89
CA VAL A 6 5.83 1.53 -9.19
C VAL A 6 4.88 1.07 -10.30
N TYR A 7 4.65 -0.24 -10.41
CA TYR A 7 3.81 -0.80 -11.46
C TYR A 7 2.31 -0.49 -11.28
N PRO A 8 1.68 -0.77 -10.11
CA PRO A 8 0.25 -0.50 -9.93
C PRO A 8 -0.06 1.00 -10.02
N ILE A 9 0.72 1.86 -9.36
CA ILE A 9 0.51 3.30 -9.40
C ILE A 9 0.79 3.85 -10.81
N GLY A 10 1.85 3.41 -11.47
CA GLY A 10 2.14 3.79 -12.86
C GLY A 10 1.02 3.40 -13.83
N THR A 11 0.39 2.24 -13.62
CA THR A 11 -0.76 1.79 -14.41
C THR A 11 -2.00 2.64 -14.13
N MET A 12 -2.25 3.00 -12.87
CA MET A 12 -3.37 3.85 -12.49
C MET A 12 -3.26 5.26 -13.05
N LEU A 13 -2.06 5.85 -13.00
CA LEU A 13 -1.76 7.14 -13.63
C LEU A 13 -1.97 7.08 -15.14
N LYS A 14 -1.44 6.05 -15.81
CA LYS A 14 -1.59 5.87 -17.27
C LYS A 14 -3.06 5.75 -17.70
N ASN A 15 -3.89 5.10 -16.87
CA ASN A 15 -5.29 4.87 -17.16
C ASN A 15 -6.22 5.99 -16.62
N ASN A 16 -5.67 7.08 -16.08
CA ASN A 16 -6.41 8.21 -15.49
C ASN A 16 -7.32 7.82 -14.30
N TYR A 17 -6.94 6.79 -13.53
CA TYR A 17 -7.62 6.47 -12.26
C TYR A 17 -7.17 7.38 -11.10
N ILE A 18 -5.96 7.93 -11.20
CA ILE A 18 -5.39 8.85 -10.21
C ILE A 18 -4.90 10.09 -10.98
N GLU A 19 -5.35 11.25 -10.54
CA GLU A 19 -4.93 12.54 -11.11
C GLU A 19 -3.94 13.24 -10.17
N ILE A 20 -2.81 13.70 -10.71
CA ILE A 20 -1.83 14.48 -9.95
C ILE A 20 -2.07 15.96 -10.23
N THR A 21 -2.68 16.65 -9.28
CA THR A 21 -2.99 18.08 -9.38
C THR A 21 -1.86 18.97 -8.85
N GLU A 22 -1.04 18.45 -7.94
CA GLU A 22 0.05 19.17 -7.28
C GLU A 22 1.42 18.61 -7.68
N CYS A 23 2.39 19.50 -7.95
CA CYS A 23 3.77 19.11 -8.25
C CYS A 23 4.40 18.32 -7.09
N ASN A 24 5.11 17.25 -7.42
CA ASN A 24 5.80 16.39 -6.46
C ASN A 24 4.90 15.79 -5.35
N ALA A 25 3.60 15.72 -5.59
CA ALA A 25 2.61 15.27 -4.61
C ALA A 25 2.02 13.89 -4.97
N LEU A 26 2.84 12.99 -5.54
CA LEU A 26 2.37 11.67 -5.98
C LEU A 26 1.73 10.87 -4.84
N VAL A 27 2.40 10.77 -3.69
CA VAL A 27 1.89 10.03 -2.53
C VAL A 27 0.58 10.64 -2.03
N LYS A 28 0.48 11.98 -2.02
CA LYS A 28 -0.74 12.70 -1.64
C LYS A 28 -1.89 12.42 -2.63
N ALA A 29 -1.63 12.44 -3.93
CA ALA A 29 -2.63 12.13 -4.95
C ALA A 29 -3.12 10.68 -4.83
N VAL A 30 -2.20 9.73 -4.64
CA VAL A 30 -2.53 8.33 -4.42
C VAL A 30 -3.34 8.15 -3.14
N ALA A 31 -2.92 8.78 -2.04
CA ALA A 31 -3.62 8.75 -0.76
C ALA A 31 -5.04 9.34 -0.83
N SER A 32 -5.32 10.22 -1.81
CA SER A 32 -6.67 10.75 -2.03
C SER A 32 -7.58 9.82 -2.84
N ALA A 33 -6.99 8.85 -3.55
CA ALA A 33 -7.72 7.84 -4.33
C ALA A 33 -8.03 6.57 -3.53
N PHE A 34 -7.34 6.38 -2.40
CA PHE A 34 -7.51 5.25 -1.49
C PHE A 34 -8.01 5.72 -0.12
N GLY A 35 -8.46 4.76 0.70
CA GLY A 35 -8.76 5.00 2.10
C GLY A 35 -7.50 5.13 2.94
N HIS A 36 -7.49 4.44 4.09
CA HIS A 36 -6.29 4.31 4.91
C HIS A 36 -5.30 3.36 4.24
N MET A 37 -4.00 3.56 4.45
CA MET A 37 -2.98 2.68 3.88
C MET A 37 -1.93 2.28 4.91
N CYS A 38 -1.19 1.21 4.60
CA CYS A 38 0.13 1.00 5.15
C CYS A 38 1.16 1.07 4.01
N LEU A 39 1.93 2.16 3.97
CA LEU A 39 3.04 2.39 3.06
C LEU A 39 4.30 2.70 3.90
N PRO A 40 4.99 1.68 4.42
CA PRO A 40 6.15 1.82 5.28
C PRO A 40 7.24 2.69 4.66
N GLY A 41 7.78 3.62 5.45
CA GLY A 41 8.82 4.57 5.03
C GLY A 41 8.30 5.82 4.34
N SER A 42 7.03 5.91 3.96
CA SER A 42 6.49 7.04 3.17
C SER A 42 6.52 8.39 3.88
N LEU A 43 6.67 8.42 5.20
CA LEU A 43 6.83 9.66 5.98
C LEU A 43 8.28 10.01 6.30
N THR A 44 9.25 9.16 5.90
CA THR A 44 10.67 9.45 6.07
C THR A 44 11.12 10.58 5.13
N SER A 45 12.16 11.33 5.52
CA SER A 45 12.69 12.44 4.73
C SER A 45 13.13 12.04 3.30
N LEU A 46 13.45 10.76 3.08
CA LEU A 46 13.79 10.22 1.76
C LEU A 46 12.60 10.23 0.79
N TYR A 47 11.38 9.98 1.28
CA TYR A 47 10.17 9.84 0.47
C TYR A 47 9.12 10.95 0.73
N ASN A 48 9.35 11.78 1.74
CA ASN A 48 8.52 12.92 2.15
C ASN A 48 9.36 14.20 2.26
N GLN A 49 10.10 14.52 1.20
CA GLN A 49 11.05 15.65 1.18
C GLN A 49 10.41 17.01 1.54
N TYR A 50 9.12 17.19 1.26
CA TYR A 50 8.36 18.42 1.56
C TYR A 50 7.53 18.32 2.84
N GLY A 51 7.53 17.17 3.53
CA GLY A 51 6.77 16.97 4.76
C GLY A 51 5.25 17.00 4.59
N ASN A 52 4.74 16.83 3.37
CA ASN A 52 3.32 17.02 3.03
C ASN A 52 2.57 15.73 2.67
N ASN A 53 3.23 14.56 2.76
CA ASN A 53 2.52 13.28 2.67
C ASN A 53 1.53 13.16 3.85
N PRO A 54 0.26 12.79 3.59
CA PRO A 54 -0.74 12.70 4.66
C PRO A 54 -0.45 11.51 5.58
N THR A 55 -0.81 11.59 6.86
CA THR A 55 -0.59 10.47 7.81
C THR A 55 -1.39 9.21 7.45
N SER A 56 -2.49 9.37 6.70
CA SER A 56 -3.35 8.28 6.24
C SER A 56 -2.60 7.18 5.49
N VAL A 57 -1.44 7.49 4.89
CA VAL A 57 -0.65 6.48 4.18
C VAL A 57 0.06 5.48 5.11
N CYS A 58 0.06 5.69 6.43
CA CYS A 58 0.65 4.76 7.39
C CYS A 58 -0.29 4.37 8.54
N GLU A 59 -1.56 4.74 8.48
CA GLU A 59 -2.52 4.49 9.56
C GLU A 59 -2.84 3.00 9.76
N LEU A 60 -2.67 2.17 8.73
CA LEU A 60 -2.83 0.72 8.86
C LEU A 60 -1.55 0.01 9.34
N CYS A 61 -0.42 0.71 9.38
CA CYS A 61 0.85 0.11 9.78
C CYS A 61 0.86 -0.27 11.27
N THR A 62 1.74 -1.20 11.66
CA THR A 62 1.79 -1.72 13.04
C THR A 62 2.58 -0.82 13.99
N GLY A 63 3.56 -0.08 13.46
CA GLY A 63 4.47 0.75 14.23
C GLY A 63 3.78 1.94 14.91
N GLN A 64 4.28 2.31 16.09
CA GLN A 64 3.84 3.46 16.86
C GLN A 64 5.04 4.29 17.32
N ASN A 65 4.80 5.54 17.72
CA ASN A 65 5.84 6.46 18.20
C ASN A 65 7.01 6.54 17.20
N GLU A 66 8.25 6.27 17.64
CA GLU A 66 9.44 6.25 16.77
C GLU A 66 9.40 5.17 15.68
N GLY A 67 8.60 4.12 15.87
CA GLY A 67 8.38 3.07 14.89
C GLY A 67 7.27 3.39 13.89
N PHE A 68 6.51 4.47 14.08
CA PHE A 68 5.40 4.83 13.20
C PHE A 68 5.89 5.02 11.76
N CYS A 69 5.29 4.26 10.84
CA CYS A 69 5.68 4.25 9.44
C CYS A 69 7.16 3.92 9.16
N SER A 70 7.80 3.15 10.04
CA SER A 70 9.17 2.67 9.83
C SER A 70 9.25 1.69 8.65
N THR A 71 10.35 1.69 7.91
CA THR A 71 10.60 0.65 6.88
C THR A 71 10.74 -0.76 7.47
N SER A 72 10.92 -0.86 8.78
CA SER A 72 10.97 -2.12 9.53
C SER A 72 9.61 -2.53 10.11
N ASP A 73 8.52 -1.86 9.70
CA ASP A 73 7.17 -2.26 10.08
C ASP A 73 6.93 -3.72 9.69
N THR A 74 6.20 -4.43 10.55
CA THR A 74 5.86 -5.82 10.28
C THR A 74 5.12 -5.95 8.95
N PHE A 75 4.28 -4.99 8.56
CA PHE A 75 3.55 -4.99 7.29
C PHE A 75 4.37 -4.53 6.08
N ALA A 76 5.66 -4.23 6.24
CA ALA A 76 6.54 -3.92 5.11
C ALA A 76 6.84 -5.15 4.25
N GLY A 77 6.98 -4.93 2.94
CA GLY A 77 7.30 -5.99 1.99
C GLY A 77 6.10 -6.80 1.54
N TYR A 78 6.29 -7.74 0.61
CA TYR A 78 5.16 -8.47 0.00
C TYR A 78 4.45 -9.39 0.99
N ASP A 79 5.22 -10.04 1.87
CA ASP A 79 4.72 -10.89 2.95
C ASP A 79 4.01 -10.06 4.03
N GLY A 80 4.56 -8.90 4.40
CA GLY A 80 3.93 -7.96 5.32
C GLY A 80 2.64 -7.38 4.76
N ALA A 81 2.62 -6.97 3.49
CA ALA A 81 1.46 -6.43 2.81
C ALA A 81 0.33 -7.47 2.70
N PHE A 82 0.68 -8.72 2.37
CA PHE A 82 -0.29 -9.80 2.42
C PHE A 82 -0.83 -10.02 3.83
N ARG A 83 0.06 -10.07 4.84
CA ARG A 83 -0.36 -10.27 6.23
C ARG A 83 -1.29 -9.15 6.72
N CYS A 84 -1.05 -7.91 6.32
CA CYS A 84 -1.93 -6.77 6.59
C CYS A 84 -3.36 -7.00 6.08
N VAL A 85 -3.52 -7.54 4.87
CA VAL A 85 -4.84 -7.93 4.35
C VAL A 85 -5.40 -9.15 5.07
N ALA A 86 -4.58 -10.18 5.33
CA ALA A 86 -5.00 -11.40 6.02
C ALA A 86 -5.47 -11.14 7.47
N GLU A 87 -4.89 -10.14 8.13
CA GLU A 87 -5.31 -9.66 9.47
C GLU A 87 -6.50 -8.68 9.41
N GLY A 88 -7.07 -8.44 8.23
CA GLY A 88 -8.26 -7.60 8.03
C GLY A 88 -8.01 -6.09 8.20
N LYS A 89 -6.76 -5.63 8.10
CA LYS A 89 -6.41 -4.20 8.20
C LYS A 89 -6.72 -3.45 6.90
N GLY A 90 -6.47 -4.08 5.76
CA GLY A 90 -6.78 -3.56 4.43
C GLY A 90 -7.55 -4.57 3.58
N GLN A 91 -8.12 -4.11 2.47
CA GLN A 91 -8.82 -4.97 1.50
C GLN A 91 -7.98 -5.29 0.26
N LEU A 92 -6.85 -4.60 0.06
CA LEU A 92 -6.02 -4.75 -1.14
C LEU A 92 -4.54 -4.73 -0.80
N ALA A 93 -3.77 -5.62 -1.45
CA ALA A 93 -2.32 -5.58 -1.47
C ALA A 93 -1.79 -5.81 -2.89
N PHE A 94 -0.74 -5.10 -3.27
CA PHE A 94 -0.05 -5.33 -4.54
C PHE A 94 1.19 -6.19 -4.30
N VAL A 95 1.12 -7.45 -4.73
CA VAL A 95 2.21 -8.42 -4.58
C VAL A 95 2.61 -8.99 -5.95
N ARG A 96 3.73 -9.71 -5.98
CA ARG A 96 4.13 -10.48 -7.15
C ARG A 96 3.34 -11.79 -7.25
N HIS A 97 3.26 -12.35 -8.46
CA HIS A 97 2.57 -13.62 -8.71
C HIS A 97 3.15 -14.79 -7.89
N ASP A 98 4.47 -14.86 -7.73
CA ASP A 98 5.14 -15.93 -6.95
C ASP A 98 4.69 -15.93 -5.48
N ILE A 99 4.46 -14.74 -4.92
CA ILE A 99 3.94 -14.59 -3.55
C ILE A 99 2.51 -15.12 -3.46
N PHE A 100 1.67 -14.85 -4.46
CA PHE A 100 0.30 -15.37 -4.53
C PHE A 100 0.29 -16.90 -4.59
N ASP A 101 1.12 -17.52 -5.42
CA ASP A 101 1.20 -18.98 -5.56
C ASP A 101 1.63 -19.64 -4.24
N ILE A 102 2.63 -19.07 -3.58
CA ILE A 102 3.09 -19.53 -2.25
C ILE A 102 1.94 -19.44 -1.25
N ILE A 103 1.26 -18.29 -1.17
CA ILE A 103 0.18 -18.08 -0.21
C ILE A 103 -0.99 -19.03 -0.48
N GLN A 104 -1.40 -19.21 -1.72
CA GLN A 104 -2.52 -20.11 -2.06
C GLN A 104 -2.20 -21.56 -1.69
N SER A 105 -0.93 -21.97 -1.79
CA SER A 105 -0.48 -23.30 -1.34
C SER A 105 -0.48 -23.45 0.19
N LEU A 106 -0.41 -22.34 0.93
CA LEU A 106 -0.40 -22.32 2.41
C LEU A 106 -1.79 -22.08 3.01
N ALA A 107 -2.65 -21.34 2.30
CA ALA A 107 -3.99 -20.97 2.72
C ALA A 107 -5.00 -21.93 2.08
N ASN A 108 -5.23 -23.08 2.70
CA ASN A 108 -6.25 -24.06 2.31
C ASN A 108 -7.65 -23.39 2.19
N ASN A 109 -8.07 -23.07 0.96
CA ASN A 109 -9.40 -22.56 0.60
C ASN A 109 -9.84 -21.19 1.18
N SER A 110 -8.96 -20.20 1.27
CA SER A 110 -9.41 -18.80 1.36
C SER A 110 -9.63 -18.24 -0.04
N GLU A 111 -10.83 -17.69 -0.32
CA GLU A 111 -11.16 -17.01 -1.58
C GLU A 111 -10.36 -15.72 -1.73
N ILE A 112 -9.13 -15.82 -2.24
CA ILE A 112 -8.33 -14.67 -2.67
C ILE A 112 -8.76 -14.34 -4.09
N SER A 113 -9.61 -13.31 -4.24
CA SER A 113 -10.10 -12.85 -5.53
C SER A 113 -9.38 -11.57 -6.00
N SER A 114 -9.30 -11.37 -7.31
CA SER A 114 -8.94 -10.08 -7.89
C SER A 114 -10.09 -9.10 -7.70
N ILE A 115 -9.89 -8.04 -6.91
CA ILE A 115 -10.94 -7.05 -6.61
C ILE A 115 -10.87 -5.82 -7.53
N SER A 116 -12.06 -5.33 -7.90
CA SER A 116 -12.31 -4.07 -8.59
C SER A 116 -11.97 -2.84 -7.75
N VAL A 117 -11.45 -1.80 -8.39
CA VAL A 117 -11.04 -0.53 -7.75
C VAL A 117 -12.27 0.25 -7.28
N ASP A 118 -12.56 0.22 -5.98
CA ASP A 118 -13.62 1.01 -5.33
C ASP A 118 -12.98 2.18 -4.56
N PRO A 119 -13.46 3.44 -4.69
CA PRO A 119 -12.86 4.63 -4.06
C PRO A 119 -12.91 4.72 -2.52
N ALA A 120 -12.96 3.60 -1.80
CA ALA A 120 -12.83 3.55 -0.34
C ALA A 120 -11.99 2.34 0.15
N VAL A 121 -11.15 1.77 -0.72
CA VAL A 121 -10.32 0.61 -0.40
C VAL A 121 -9.11 1.02 0.44
N ASN A 122 -8.95 0.36 1.58
CA ASN A 122 -7.75 0.44 2.41
C ASN A 122 -6.66 -0.48 1.82
N VAL A 123 -5.44 0.04 1.67
CA VAL A 123 -4.38 -0.63 0.90
C VAL A 123 -3.15 -0.94 1.76
N CYS A 124 -2.62 -2.15 1.64
CA CYS A 124 -1.40 -2.61 2.29
C CYS A 124 -0.27 -2.78 1.25
N LEU A 125 0.87 -2.09 1.43
CA LEU A 125 1.93 -1.95 0.43
C LEU A 125 3.34 -2.29 0.94
#